data_AF-A0A372F9B2-F1
#
_entry.id   AF-A0A372F9B2-F1
#
_cell.length_a   1.000
_cell.length_b   1.000
_cell.length_c   1.000
_cell.angle_alpha   90.00
_cell.angle_beta   90.00
_cell.angle_gamma   90.00
#
_symmetry.space_group_name_H-M   'P 1'
#
loop_
_entity.id
_entity.type
_entity.pdbx_description
1 polymer ?
#
loop_
_entity_poly.entity_id
_entity_poly.type
_entity_poly.pdbx_seq_one_letter_code
_entity_poly.pdbx_strand_id
1 'polypeptide(L)'
;MAIKSFFISLILTIFFGYSFTIGLTTKDSFLQKIPDWGGFTILIGGGMLYILAFWWGLRGFPQHKLLSLMSLGMSGFGLACYAVVISMQLGKGKPYKGQFDYDLSKIPAKEQAAVRSLAKQIGVPENEIHATEYWKLREFPMAICIQKGHVIGVNVNDKAITDVSVLSALPELSGLYLKGTHLKDLSDLQSPKLNRLELQQNDFTDLTSFSGLPNVEWLFIDNNQLKTLEGIEQMPKLKEKSFSGNPDLKDN
;
A
#
# COMPACT_ATOMS: atom_id res chain seq x y z
N MET A 1 -19.25 47.67 3.94
CA MET A 1 -17.99 46.87 3.93
C MET A 1 -18.16 45.50 4.61
N ALA A 2 -18.76 45.42 5.79
CA ALA A 2 -18.97 44.15 6.51
C ALA A 2 -19.71 43.05 5.70
N ILE A 3 -20.75 43.42 4.94
CA ILE A 3 -21.52 42.49 4.10
C ILE A 3 -20.63 41.83 3.02
N LYS A 4 -19.73 42.59 2.38
CA LYS A 4 -18.81 42.05 1.35
C LYS A 4 -17.83 41.04 1.96
N SER A 5 -17.27 41.35 3.13
CA SER A 5 -16.38 40.44 3.86
C SER A 5 -17.11 39.15 4.28
N PHE A 6 -18.36 39.26 4.75
CA PHE A 6 -19.18 38.11 5.12
C PHE A 6 -19.43 37.18 3.92
N PHE A 7 -19.88 37.71 2.78
CA PHE A 7 -20.10 36.88 1.59
C PHE A 7 -18.82 36.25 1.04
N ILE A 8 -17.69 36.97 1.07
CA ILE A 8 -16.39 36.42 0.68
C ILE A 8 -16.00 35.26 1.61
N SER A 9 -16.09 35.43 2.93
CA SER A 9 -15.79 34.37 3.89
C SER A 9 -16.73 33.16 3.75
N LEU A 10 -18.01 33.40 3.46
CA LEU A 10 -19.00 32.36 3.25
C LEU A 10 -18.71 31.55 1.97
N ILE A 11 -18.43 32.24 0.86
CA ILE A 11 -18.09 31.59 -0.42
C ILE A 11 -16.80 30.78 -0.29
N LEU A 12 -15.76 31.33 0.35
CA LEU A 12 -14.51 30.61 0.59
C LEU A 12 -14.74 29.35 1.42
N THR A 13 -15.56 29.43 2.47
CA THR A 13 -15.84 28.29 3.34
C THR A 13 -16.63 27.21 2.62
N ILE A 14 -17.62 27.58 1.81
CA ILE A 14 -18.40 26.62 1.01
C ILE A 14 -17.50 25.98 -0.05
N PHE A 15 -16.74 26.77 -0.81
CA PHE A 15 -15.91 26.26 -1.89
C PHE A 15 -14.76 25.40 -1.38
N PHE A 16 -13.93 25.92 -0.46
CA PHE A 16 -12.83 25.15 0.10
C PHE A 16 -13.32 23.97 0.94
N GLY A 17 -14.38 24.13 1.75
CA GLY A 17 -14.95 23.03 2.52
C GLY A 17 -15.47 21.89 1.65
N TYR A 18 -16.19 22.21 0.57
CA TYR A 18 -16.72 21.22 -0.37
C TYR A 18 -15.62 20.55 -1.19
N SER A 19 -14.72 21.33 -1.80
CA SER A 19 -13.57 20.81 -2.55
C SER A 19 -12.70 19.90 -1.70
N PHE A 20 -12.51 20.24 -0.42
CA PHE A 20 -11.69 19.47 0.49
C PHE A 20 -12.36 18.17 0.94
N THR A 21 -13.66 18.22 1.27
CA THR A 21 -14.44 17.03 1.66
C THR A 21 -14.50 16.01 0.53
N ILE A 22 -14.84 16.44 -0.70
CA ILE A 22 -14.84 15.55 -1.86
C ILE A 22 -13.42 15.10 -2.19
N GLY A 23 -12.45 16.00 -2.08
CA GLY A 23 -11.09 15.70 -2.48
C GLY A 23 -10.36 14.71 -1.59
N LEU A 24 -10.72 14.64 -0.31
CA LEU A 24 -10.18 13.61 0.58
C LEU A 24 -10.94 12.29 0.53
N THR A 25 -12.24 12.30 0.22
CA THR A 25 -13.07 11.10 0.26
C THR A 25 -13.05 10.29 -1.03
N THR A 26 -12.78 10.92 -2.17
CA THR A 26 -12.73 10.23 -3.48
C THR A 26 -11.30 9.86 -3.86
N LYS A 27 -11.06 8.57 -4.16
CA LYS A 27 -9.73 8.02 -4.52
C LYS A 27 -9.12 8.66 -5.77
N ASP A 28 -9.95 9.15 -6.69
CA ASP A 28 -9.48 9.75 -7.95
C ASP A 28 -9.32 11.28 -7.89
N SER A 29 -9.53 11.88 -6.72
CA SER A 29 -9.47 13.33 -6.59
C SER A 29 -8.09 13.89 -6.95
N PHE A 30 -8.12 15.03 -7.62
CA PHE A 30 -6.96 15.88 -7.83
C PHE A 30 -6.17 16.13 -6.54
N LEU A 31 -6.83 16.35 -5.40
CA LEU A 31 -6.17 16.66 -4.12
C LEU A 31 -5.32 15.51 -3.57
N GLN A 32 -5.66 14.25 -3.89
CA GLN A 32 -4.82 13.09 -3.53
C GLN A 32 -3.63 12.90 -4.47
N LYS A 33 -3.64 13.54 -5.64
CA LYS A 33 -2.58 13.47 -6.67
C LYS A 33 -1.53 14.58 -6.53
N ILE A 34 -1.80 15.60 -5.71
CA ILE A 34 -0.84 16.68 -5.45
C ILE A 34 0.29 16.15 -4.57
N PRO A 35 1.57 16.42 -4.90
CA PRO A 35 2.69 16.12 -4.03
C PRO A 35 2.53 16.76 -2.65
N ASP A 36 3.08 16.16 -1.59
CA ASP A 36 2.90 16.64 -0.21
C ASP A 36 3.24 18.15 -0.06
N TRP A 37 4.27 18.64 -0.76
CA TRP A 37 4.65 20.06 -0.79
C TRP A 37 3.62 20.98 -1.47
N GLY A 38 2.87 20.49 -2.46
CA GLY A 38 1.79 21.23 -3.11
C GLY A 38 0.53 21.33 -2.24
N GLY A 39 0.34 20.34 -1.35
CA GLY A 39 -0.59 20.45 -0.24
C GLY A 39 -0.23 21.66 0.63
N PHE A 40 1.04 21.76 1.06
CA PHE A 40 1.54 22.89 1.87
C PHE A 40 1.32 24.27 1.23
N THR A 41 1.44 24.42 -0.09
CA THR A 41 1.26 25.73 -0.75
C THR A 41 -0.21 26.16 -0.80
N ILE A 42 -1.13 25.25 -1.12
CA ILE A 42 -2.59 25.47 -1.00
C ILE A 42 -2.95 25.73 0.47
N LEU A 43 -2.25 25.04 1.37
CA LEU A 43 -2.31 25.12 2.83
C LEU A 43 -1.55 26.34 3.42
N ILE A 44 -0.96 27.20 2.61
CA ILE A 44 -0.48 28.52 3.08
C ILE A 44 -1.32 29.61 2.42
N GLY A 45 -1.61 29.46 1.11
CA GLY A 45 -2.46 30.39 0.37
C GLY A 45 -3.88 30.51 0.95
N GLY A 46 -4.52 29.39 1.27
CA GLY A 46 -5.85 29.38 1.89
C GLY A 46 -5.87 30.06 3.26
N GLY A 47 -4.90 29.73 4.13
CA GLY A 47 -4.76 30.30 5.46
C GLY A 47 -4.49 31.81 5.43
N MET A 48 -3.63 32.28 4.52
CA MET A 48 -3.38 33.70 4.31
C MET A 48 -4.64 34.45 3.88
N LEU A 49 -5.47 33.88 3.00
CA LEU A 49 -6.74 34.47 2.59
C LEU A 49 -7.75 34.57 3.75
N TYR A 50 -7.81 33.56 4.63
CA TYR A 50 -8.64 33.60 5.84
C TYR A 50 -8.15 34.64 6.86
N ILE A 51 -6.83 34.77 7.06
CA ILE A 51 -6.24 35.80 7.93
C ILE A 51 -6.53 37.20 7.38
N LEU A 52 -6.46 37.40 6.06
CA LEU A 52 -6.83 38.66 5.41
C LEU A 52 -8.32 38.99 5.58
N ALA A 53 -9.20 38.00 5.41
CA ALA A 53 -10.65 38.16 5.63
C ALA A 53 -10.97 38.50 7.08
N PHE A 54 -10.30 37.84 8.04
CA PHE A 54 -10.39 38.12 9.47
C PHE A 54 -9.92 39.54 9.82
N TRP A 55 -8.76 39.95 9.29
CA TRP A 55 -8.21 41.29 9.52
C TRP A 55 -9.10 42.40 8.94
N TRP A 56 -9.70 42.18 7.77
CA TRP A 56 -10.70 43.08 7.22
C TRP A 56 -12.00 43.12 8.03
N GLY A 57 -12.41 41.98 8.62
CA GLY A 57 -13.53 41.91 9.54
C GLY A 57 -13.32 42.78 10.79
N LEU A 58 -12.11 42.75 11.38
CA LEU A 58 -11.73 43.57 12.54
C LEU A 58 -11.76 45.07 12.25
N ARG A 59 -11.28 45.50 11.07
CA ARG A 59 -11.33 46.91 10.65
C ARG A 59 -12.76 47.45 10.47
N GLY A 60 -13.76 46.58 10.29
CA GLY A 60 -15.17 46.94 10.13
C GLY A 60 -15.99 47.13 11.41
N PHE A 61 -15.36 47.03 12.59
CA PHE A 61 -16.04 47.01 13.90
C PHE A 61 -16.92 48.21 14.29
N PRO A 62 -16.77 49.46 13.78
CA PRO A 62 -17.55 50.57 14.33
C PRO A 62 -19.04 50.58 13.96
N GLN A 63 -19.48 49.86 12.91
CA GLN A 63 -20.81 50.10 12.30
C GLN A 63 -21.78 48.91 12.29
N HIS A 64 -21.31 47.64 12.31
CA HIS A 64 -22.21 46.47 12.25
C HIS A 64 -21.66 45.29 13.08
N LYS A 65 -21.93 45.33 14.40
CA LYS A 65 -21.41 44.35 15.38
C LYS A 65 -21.79 42.90 15.07
N LEU A 66 -23.03 42.64 14.63
CA LEU A 66 -23.51 41.27 14.40
C LEU A 66 -22.89 40.61 13.15
N LEU A 67 -22.86 41.32 12.01
CA LEU A 67 -22.31 40.80 10.75
C LEU A 67 -20.79 40.59 10.81
N SER A 68 -20.07 41.45 11.54
CA SER A 68 -18.63 41.27 11.77
C SER A 68 -18.35 40.07 12.67
N LEU A 69 -19.14 39.85 13.73
CA LEU A 69 -19.07 38.64 14.56
C LEU A 69 -19.33 37.36 13.75
N MET A 70 -20.32 37.37 12.85
CA MET A 70 -20.60 36.22 11.98
C MET A 70 -19.45 35.91 11.02
N SER A 71 -18.84 36.93 10.41
CA SER A 71 -17.66 36.77 9.53
C SER A 71 -16.45 36.21 10.30
N LEU A 72 -16.26 36.68 11.54
CA LEU A 72 -15.21 36.20 12.46
C LEU A 72 -15.39 34.69 12.75
N GLY A 73 -16.63 34.27 13.05
CA GLY A 73 -16.97 32.87 13.31
C GLY A 73 -16.72 31.96 12.10
N MET A 74 -17.10 32.41 10.90
CA MET A 74 -16.85 31.66 9.66
C MET A 74 -15.36 31.51 9.35
N SER A 75 -14.56 32.54 9.63
CA SER A 75 -13.12 32.49 9.44
C SER A 75 -12.44 31.54 10.43
N GLY A 76 -12.89 31.54 11.70
CA GLY A 76 -12.42 30.59 12.72
C GLY A 76 -12.76 29.14 12.36
N PHE A 77 -13.96 28.89 11.84
CA PHE A 77 -14.35 27.57 11.35
C PHE A 77 -13.47 27.10 10.18
N GLY A 78 -13.16 27.98 9.22
CA GLY A 78 -12.24 27.67 8.12
C GLY A 78 -10.84 27.27 8.60
N LEU A 79 -10.28 27.99 9.57
CA LEU A 79 -8.99 27.65 10.18
C LEU A 79 -9.03 26.32 10.95
N ALA A 80 -10.16 25.99 11.60
CA ALA A 80 -10.33 24.72 12.30
C ALA A 80 -10.37 23.54 11.31
N CYS A 81 -11.13 23.66 10.21
CA CYS A 81 -11.11 22.69 9.12
C CYS A 81 -9.68 22.45 8.62
N TYR A 82 -8.89 23.52 8.54
CA TYR A 82 -7.49 23.46 8.15
C TYR A 82 -6.58 22.71 9.10
N ALA A 83 -6.72 22.95 10.40
CA ALA A 83 -5.96 22.22 11.41
C ALA A 83 -6.25 20.70 11.34
N VAL A 84 -7.50 20.34 11.03
CA VAL A 84 -7.91 18.94 10.78
C VAL A 84 -7.24 18.38 9.51
N VAL A 85 -7.08 19.18 8.45
CA VAL A 85 -6.32 18.78 7.26
C VAL A 85 -4.87 18.44 7.60
N ILE A 86 -4.23 19.32 8.36
CA ILE A 86 -2.82 19.16 8.76
C ILE A 86 -2.67 17.89 9.59
N SER A 87 -3.55 17.66 10.56
CA SER A 87 -3.50 16.43 11.37
C SER A 87 -3.77 15.17 10.55
N MET A 88 -4.65 15.24 9.54
CA MET A 88 -4.91 14.13 8.61
C MET A 88 -3.75 13.85 7.65
N GLN A 89 -3.00 14.88 7.20
CA GLN A 89 -1.83 14.71 6.33
C GLN A 89 -0.59 14.24 7.10
N LEU A 90 -0.42 14.69 8.35
CA LEU A 90 0.65 14.17 9.24
C LEU A 90 0.52 12.65 9.48
N GLY A 91 -0.67 12.07 9.29
CA GLY A 91 -0.91 10.63 9.43
C GLY A 91 -0.71 9.78 8.17
N LYS A 92 -0.41 10.37 7.00
CA LYS A 92 -0.29 9.65 5.71
C LYS A 92 0.98 9.99 4.93
N GLY A 93 2.05 10.36 5.62
CA GLY A 93 3.36 10.57 5.00
C GLY A 93 3.82 9.31 4.27
N LYS A 94 4.34 9.47 3.05
CA LYS A 94 5.04 8.40 2.34
C LYS A 94 6.13 7.81 3.24
N PRO A 95 6.36 6.48 3.22
CA PRO A 95 7.47 5.87 3.93
C PRO A 95 8.76 6.64 3.70
N TYR A 96 9.40 7.10 4.77
CA TYR A 96 10.83 7.39 4.73
C TYR A 96 11.62 6.13 5.08
N LYS A 97 12.86 6.06 4.60
CA LYS A 97 13.78 4.94 4.87
C LYS A 97 13.93 4.75 6.39
N GLY A 98 13.51 3.61 6.92
CA GLY A 98 13.48 3.33 8.37
C GLY A 98 12.09 3.38 9.04
N GLN A 99 11.05 3.89 8.37
CA GLN A 99 9.73 4.10 8.99
C GLN A 99 8.92 2.80 9.17
N PHE A 100 9.14 1.81 8.31
CA PHE A 100 8.40 0.54 8.35
C PHE A 100 9.25 -0.64 8.77
N ASP A 101 10.49 -0.42 9.21
CA ASP A 101 11.41 -1.48 9.58
C ASP A 101 10.86 -2.26 10.77
N TYR A 102 10.29 -3.43 10.50
CA TYR A 102 9.93 -4.37 11.54
C TYR A 102 11.20 -5.07 12.03
N ASP A 103 11.42 -5.03 13.34
CA ASP A 103 12.59 -5.68 13.93
C ASP A 103 12.47 -7.21 13.82
N LEU A 104 13.35 -7.80 13.02
CA LEU A 104 13.48 -9.25 12.85
C LEU A 104 13.73 -9.98 14.17
N SER A 105 14.24 -9.31 15.21
CA SER A 105 14.42 -9.92 16.53
C SER A 105 13.09 -10.33 17.19
N LYS A 106 11.96 -9.75 16.75
CA LYS A 106 10.63 -9.98 17.33
C LYS A 106 9.90 -11.18 16.75
N ILE A 107 10.37 -11.76 15.65
CA ILE A 107 9.79 -12.98 15.05
C ILE A 107 10.47 -14.24 15.63
N PRO A 108 9.84 -15.42 15.57
CA PRO A 108 10.43 -16.67 16.04
C PRO A 108 11.77 -16.99 15.37
N ALA A 109 12.72 -17.56 16.12
CA ALA A 109 14.07 -17.88 15.64
C ALA A 109 14.07 -18.77 14.38
N LYS A 110 13.07 -19.66 14.24
CA LYS A 110 12.91 -20.51 13.05
C LYS A 110 12.58 -19.68 11.80
N GLU A 111 11.70 -18.69 11.93
CA GLU A 111 11.34 -17.80 10.82
C GLU A 111 12.49 -16.84 10.48
N GLN A 112 13.23 -16.36 11.49
CA GLN A 112 14.45 -15.57 11.26
C GLN A 112 15.48 -16.35 10.44
N ALA A 113 15.74 -17.60 10.80
CA ALA A 113 16.68 -18.46 10.10
C ALA A 113 16.26 -18.69 8.64
N ALA A 114 14.95 -18.89 8.40
CA ALA A 114 14.40 -19.04 7.06
C ALA A 114 14.60 -17.77 6.21
N VAL A 115 14.26 -16.60 6.75
CA VAL A 115 14.43 -15.31 6.06
C VAL A 115 15.91 -15.03 5.76
N ARG A 116 16.82 -15.29 6.71
CA ARG A 116 18.26 -15.13 6.50
C ARG A 116 18.82 -16.11 5.47
N SER A 117 18.39 -17.37 5.49
CA SER A 117 18.79 -18.37 4.49
C SER A 117 18.33 -17.95 3.10
N LEU A 118 17.08 -17.51 2.99
CA LEU A 118 16.52 -16.99 1.73
C LEU A 118 17.30 -15.77 1.25
N ALA A 119 17.59 -14.80 2.12
CA ALA A 119 18.37 -13.60 1.77
C ALA A 119 19.78 -13.97 1.26
N LYS A 120 20.46 -14.90 1.94
CA LYS A 120 21.78 -15.40 1.55
C LYS A 120 21.75 -16.07 0.18
N GLN A 121 20.71 -16.83 -0.12
CA GLN A 121 20.55 -17.53 -1.38
C GLN A 121 20.37 -16.57 -2.55
N ILE A 122 19.57 -15.52 -2.38
CA ILE A 122 19.34 -14.50 -3.43
C ILE A 122 20.44 -13.43 -3.48
N GLY A 123 21.48 -13.54 -2.65
CA GLY A 123 22.61 -12.61 -2.59
C GLY A 123 22.25 -11.22 -2.04
N VAL A 124 21.16 -11.12 -1.26
CA VAL A 124 20.73 -9.86 -0.65
C VAL A 124 21.31 -9.78 0.77
N PRO A 125 22.06 -8.71 1.09
CA PRO A 125 22.62 -8.54 2.42
C PRO A 125 21.51 -8.25 3.45
N GLU A 126 21.72 -8.61 4.73
CA GLU A 126 20.67 -8.51 5.77
C GLU A 126 20.12 -7.09 5.96
N ASN A 127 20.93 -6.07 5.68
CA ASN A 127 20.54 -4.65 5.74
C ASN A 127 19.61 -4.20 4.60
N GLU A 128 19.45 -5.01 3.55
CA GLU A 128 18.55 -4.75 2.43
C GLU A 128 17.23 -5.54 2.53
N ILE A 129 17.07 -6.35 3.58
CA ILE A 129 15.81 -7.05 3.85
C ILE A 129 14.81 -6.03 4.42
N HIS A 130 13.81 -5.67 3.63
CA HIS A 130 12.79 -4.73 4.08
C HIS A 130 11.64 -5.47 4.76
N ALA A 131 11.62 -5.46 6.09
CA ALA A 131 10.52 -6.01 6.86
C ALA A 131 9.48 -4.92 7.14
N THR A 132 8.19 -5.20 6.91
CA THR A 132 7.08 -4.22 7.06
C THR A 132 5.83 -4.86 7.69
N GLU A 133 5.02 -4.07 8.41
CA GLU A 133 3.71 -4.54 8.91
C GLU A 133 2.58 -4.47 7.87
N TYR A 134 2.81 -3.73 6.79
CA TYR A 134 1.82 -3.48 5.75
C TYR A 134 2.09 -4.30 4.49
N TRP A 135 1.05 -4.54 3.72
CA TRP A 135 1.14 -5.28 2.46
C TRP A 135 1.73 -4.43 1.32
N LYS A 136 3.00 -4.03 1.47
CA LYS A 136 3.77 -3.22 0.50
C LYS A 136 4.98 -3.96 -0.05
N LEU A 137 4.76 -5.22 -0.39
CA LEU A 137 5.84 -6.14 -0.74
C LEU A 137 6.52 -5.78 -2.07
N ARG A 138 5.76 -5.26 -3.04
CA ARG A 138 6.25 -5.00 -4.42
C ARG A 138 7.15 -3.76 -4.57
N GLU A 139 7.29 -2.93 -3.54
CA GLU A 139 8.06 -1.68 -3.61
C GLU A 139 9.58 -1.91 -3.49
N PHE A 140 10.00 -3.06 -2.97
CA PHE A 140 11.42 -3.36 -2.69
C PHE A 140 11.87 -4.68 -3.33
N PRO A 141 13.17 -4.84 -3.64
CA PRO A 141 13.71 -6.07 -4.24
C PRO A 141 13.52 -7.32 -3.37
N MET A 142 13.75 -7.19 -2.06
CA MET A 142 13.39 -8.19 -1.06
C MET A 142 12.57 -7.52 0.03
N ALA A 143 11.32 -7.94 0.17
CA ALA A 143 10.42 -7.45 1.21
C ALA A 143 9.74 -8.62 1.93
N ILE A 144 9.54 -8.47 3.23
CA ILE A 144 8.73 -9.39 4.03
C ILE A 144 7.65 -8.61 4.77
N CYS A 145 6.48 -9.21 4.89
CA CYS A 145 5.35 -8.66 5.63
C CYS A 145 5.18 -9.47 6.90
N ILE A 146 5.18 -8.80 8.04
CA ILE A 146 5.06 -9.43 9.35
C ILE A 146 3.79 -8.91 10.01
N GLN A 147 2.92 -9.82 10.44
CA GLN A 147 1.73 -9.47 11.21
C GLN A 147 1.62 -10.38 12.42
N LYS A 148 1.27 -9.80 13.57
CA LYS A 148 1.14 -10.51 14.84
C LYS A 148 2.39 -11.34 15.21
N GLY A 149 3.58 -10.88 14.81
CA GLY A 149 4.85 -11.56 15.09
C GLY A 149 5.19 -12.73 14.18
N HIS A 150 4.46 -12.94 13.09
CA HIS A 150 4.75 -13.98 12.10
C HIS A 150 4.89 -13.40 10.70
N VAL A 151 5.77 -14.00 9.89
CA VAL A 151 5.91 -13.66 8.47
C VAL A 151 4.69 -14.18 7.72
N ILE A 152 3.90 -13.26 7.17
CA ILE A 152 2.69 -13.56 6.41
C ILE A 152 2.86 -13.37 4.90
N GLY A 153 3.90 -12.65 4.48
CA GLY A 153 4.13 -12.36 3.08
C GLY A 153 5.60 -12.23 2.75
N VAL A 154 6.01 -12.76 1.59
CA VAL A 154 7.39 -12.71 1.13
C VAL A 154 7.41 -12.29 -0.34
N ASN A 155 8.25 -11.31 -0.66
CA ASN A 155 8.57 -10.93 -2.03
C ASN A 155 10.08 -10.99 -2.25
N VAL A 156 10.45 -11.74 -3.29
CA VAL A 156 11.81 -11.96 -3.77
C VAL A 156 11.82 -12.02 -5.31
N ASN A 157 10.98 -11.20 -5.94
CA ASN A 157 10.88 -11.10 -7.40
C ASN A 157 12.24 -10.79 -8.05
N ASP A 158 12.42 -11.30 -9.27
CA ASP A 158 13.58 -11.08 -10.13
C ASP A 158 14.90 -11.54 -9.49
N LYS A 159 14.83 -12.53 -8.61
CA LYS A 159 15.98 -13.17 -7.96
C LYS A 159 15.93 -14.67 -8.17
N ALA A 160 17.02 -15.26 -8.65
CA ALA A 160 17.10 -16.71 -8.83
C ALA A 160 17.02 -17.42 -7.46
N ILE A 161 16.07 -18.34 -7.32
CA ILE A 161 15.88 -19.15 -6.12
C ILE A 161 16.05 -20.62 -6.51
N THR A 162 16.89 -21.33 -5.76
CA THR A 162 17.23 -22.74 -6.03
C THR A 162 16.57 -23.71 -5.04
N ASP A 163 16.06 -23.21 -3.92
CA ASP A 163 15.58 -23.98 -2.78
C ASP A 163 14.45 -23.19 -2.13
N VAL A 164 13.22 -23.65 -2.37
CA VAL A 164 12.01 -23.07 -1.81
C VAL A 164 11.61 -23.74 -0.48
N SER A 165 12.29 -24.82 -0.08
CA SER A 165 11.97 -25.58 1.15
C SER A 165 12.13 -24.73 2.41
N VAL A 166 13.00 -23.71 2.36
CA VAL A 166 13.19 -22.74 3.45
C VAL A 166 11.91 -21.97 3.78
N LEU A 167 11.03 -21.75 2.81
CA LEU A 167 9.75 -21.04 3.01
C LEU A 167 8.73 -21.91 3.77
N SER A 168 8.88 -23.23 3.76
CA SER A 168 8.06 -24.16 4.57
C SER A 168 8.24 -23.96 6.09
N ALA A 169 9.27 -23.23 6.50
CA ALA A 169 9.48 -22.83 7.88
C ALA A 169 8.59 -21.66 8.32
N LEU A 170 7.80 -21.05 7.42
CA LEU A 170 6.92 -19.91 7.67
C LEU A 170 5.45 -20.38 7.79
N PRO A 171 4.95 -20.65 9.00
CA PRO A 171 3.65 -21.33 9.18
C PRO A 171 2.44 -20.46 8.81
N GLU A 172 2.56 -19.14 8.91
CA GLU A 172 1.49 -18.17 8.63
C GLU A 172 1.60 -17.52 7.25
N LEU A 173 2.46 -18.05 6.37
CA LEU A 173 2.68 -17.49 5.03
C LEU A 173 1.36 -17.53 4.23
N SER A 174 0.89 -16.35 3.85
CA SER A 174 -0.38 -16.15 3.14
C SER A 174 -0.18 -15.61 1.72
N GLY A 175 0.90 -14.86 1.47
CA GLY A 175 1.22 -14.34 0.14
C GLY A 175 2.68 -14.55 -0.25
N LEU A 176 2.89 -15.03 -1.47
CA LEU A 176 4.22 -15.34 -1.98
C LEU A 176 4.40 -14.78 -3.39
N TYR A 177 5.41 -13.95 -3.55
CA TYR A 177 5.77 -13.29 -4.81
C TYR A 177 7.14 -13.77 -5.27
N LEU A 178 7.13 -14.54 -6.35
CA LEU A 178 8.25 -15.27 -6.92
C LEU A 178 8.35 -15.03 -8.44
N LYS A 179 7.94 -13.85 -8.90
CA LYS A 179 8.02 -13.49 -10.32
C LYS A 179 9.47 -13.47 -10.79
N GLY A 180 9.80 -14.07 -11.93
CA GLY A 180 11.15 -13.95 -12.50
C GLY A 180 12.23 -14.68 -11.70
N THR A 181 11.91 -15.79 -11.03
CA THR A 181 12.84 -16.49 -10.11
C THR A 181 13.45 -17.77 -10.70
N HIS A 182 13.16 -18.08 -11.98
CA HIS A 182 13.61 -19.28 -12.71
C HIS A 182 13.19 -20.61 -12.07
N LEU A 183 12.09 -20.59 -11.32
CA LEU A 183 11.56 -21.80 -10.69
C LEU A 183 10.87 -22.71 -11.72
N LYS A 184 11.01 -24.01 -11.50
CA LYS A 184 10.38 -25.07 -12.29
C LYS A 184 9.52 -26.00 -11.45
N ASP A 185 9.74 -25.99 -10.14
CA ASP A 185 9.20 -26.95 -9.20
C ASP A 185 8.97 -26.26 -7.84
N LEU A 186 7.89 -26.66 -7.17
CA LEU A 186 7.51 -26.24 -5.81
C LEU A 186 7.22 -27.45 -4.90
N SER A 187 7.60 -28.67 -5.29
CA SER A 187 7.28 -29.90 -4.54
C SER A 187 7.76 -29.87 -3.09
N ASP A 188 8.88 -29.18 -2.83
CA ASP A 188 9.47 -29.02 -1.50
C ASP A 188 8.82 -27.90 -0.66
N LEU A 189 7.89 -27.14 -1.23
CA LEU A 189 7.18 -26.07 -0.54
C LEU A 189 5.90 -26.58 0.12
N GLN A 190 5.85 -26.49 1.45
CA GLN A 190 4.69 -26.80 2.26
C GLN A 190 4.19 -25.52 2.92
N SER A 191 3.09 -24.97 2.42
CA SER A 191 2.52 -23.72 2.94
C SER A 191 1.00 -23.81 2.97
N PRO A 192 0.44 -24.52 3.97
CA PRO A 192 -0.99 -24.80 4.02
C PRO A 192 -1.85 -23.55 4.22
N LYS A 193 -1.29 -22.41 4.63
CA LYS A 193 -2.03 -21.14 4.76
C LYS A 193 -1.86 -20.20 3.57
N LEU A 194 -1.08 -20.60 2.56
CA LEU A 194 -0.84 -19.78 1.39
C LEU A 194 -2.13 -19.60 0.61
N ASN A 195 -2.50 -18.34 0.38
CA ASN A 195 -3.71 -17.97 -0.33
C ASN A 195 -3.37 -17.32 -1.68
N ARG A 196 -2.35 -16.44 -1.72
CA ARG A 196 -1.94 -15.74 -2.94
C ARG A 196 -0.56 -16.16 -3.39
N LEU A 197 -0.45 -16.59 -4.64
CA LEU A 197 0.80 -17.04 -5.26
C LEU A 197 1.01 -16.37 -6.62
N GLU A 198 2.15 -15.69 -6.76
CA GLU A 198 2.59 -15.03 -7.98
C GLU A 198 3.90 -15.65 -8.49
N LEU A 199 3.81 -16.32 -9.63
CA LEU A 199 4.86 -17.10 -10.28
C LEU A 199 5.04 -16.68 -11.75
N GLN A 200 4.69 -15.45 -12.11
CA GLN A 200 4.83 -15.01 -13.49
C GLN A 200 6.31 -15.04 -13.93
N GLN A 201 6.58 -15.25 -15.22
CA GLN A 201 7.95 -15.25 -15.77
C GLN A 201 8.87 -16.28 -15.09
N ASN A 202 8.38 -17.50 -14.91
CA ASN A 202 9.18 -18.65 -14.47
C ASN A 202 9.21 -19.72 -15.57
N ASP A 203 9.66 -20.92 -15.23
CA ASP A 203 9.91 -22.02 -16.17
C ASP A 203 9.03 -23.25 -15.88
N PHE A 204 7.84 -23.07 -15.30
CA PHE A 204 6.91 -24.18 -15.01
C PHE A 204 6.29 -24.76 -16.29
N THR A 205 6.16 -26.10 -16.33
CA THR A 205 5.58 -26.85 -17.47
C THR A 205 4.20 -27.47 -17.19
N ASP A 206 3.89 -27.67 -15.92
CA ASP A 206 2.64 -28.22 -15.40
C ASP A 206 2.43 -27.75 -13.95
N LEU A 207 1.36 -28.20 -13.29
CA LEU A 207 1.00 -27.80 -11.93
C LEU A 207 1.12 -28.96 -10.94
N THR A 208 1.84 -30.03 -11.27
CA THR A 208 1.91 -31.24 -10.42
C THR A 208 2.66 -31.04 -9.11
N SER A 209 3.54 -30.02 -9.07
CA SER A 209 4.37 -29.66 -7.93
C SER A 209 3.67 -28.81 -6.85
N PHE A 210 2.38 -28.53 -6.99
CA PHE A 210 1.64 -27.59 -6.13
C PHE A 210 0.97 -28.27 -4.91
N SER A 211 1.25 -29.55 -4.69
CA SER A 211 0.53 -30.39 -3.71
C SER A 211 0.61 -29.90 -2.26
N GLY A 212 1.66 -29.17 -1.90
CA GLY A 212 1.84 -28.54 -0.58
C GLY A 212 1.06 -27.24 -0.36
N LEU A 213 0.24 -26.81 -1.34
CA LEU A 213 -0.43 -25.51 -1.39
C LEU A 213 -1.97 -25.61 -1.49
N PRO A 214 -2.63 -26.39 -0.61
CA PRO A 214 -4.06 -26.76 -0.78
C PRO A 214 -5.06 -25.61 -0.65
N ASN A 215 -4.63 -24.44 -0.17
CA ASN A 215 -5.51 -23.30 0.15
C ASN A 215 -5.30 -22.07 -0.75
N VAL A 216 -4.56 -22.21 -1.85
CA VAL A 216 -4.36 -21.11 -2.81
C VAL A 216 -5.70 -20.73 -3.45
N GLU A 217 -6.07 -19.46 -3.35
CA GLU A 217 -7.27 -18.90 -4.00
C GLU A 217 -6.91 -17.99 -5.19
N TRP A 218 -5.73 -17.36 -5.18
CA TRP A 218 -5.22 -16.50 -6.25
C TRP A 218 -3.90 -17.04 -6.80
N LEU A 219 -3.91 -17.48 -8.06
CA LEU A 219 -2.73 -18.00 -8.75
C LEU A 219 -2.44 -17.23 -10.04
N PHE A 220 -1.29 -16.57 -10.10
CA PHE A 220 -0.84 -15.91 -11.32
C PHE A 220 0.46 -16.56 -11.80
N ILE A 221 0.40 -17.29 -12.91
CA ILE A 221 1.55 -18.04 -13.48
C ILE A 221 1.70 -17.69 -14.97
N ASP A 222 1.48 -16.42 -15.29
CA ASP A 222 1.61 -15.86 -16.63
C ASP A 222 3.04 -15.95 -17.15
N ASN A 223 3.21 -16.07 -18.48
CA ASN A 223 4.51 -16.12 -19.14
C ASN A 223 5.41 -17.24 -18.57
N ASN A 224 4.89 -18.45 -18.53
CA ASN A 224 5.63 -19.68 -18.20
C ASN A 224 5.69 -20.59 -19.43
N GLN A 225 6.06 -21.86 -19.24
CA GLN A 225 6.14 -22.87 -20.30
C GLN A 225 5.07 -23.97 -20.10
N LEU A 226 3.91 -23.61 -19.52
CA LEU A 226 2.85 -24.58 -19.22
C LEU A 226 2.37 -25.25 -20.51
N LYS A 227 2.29 -26.57 -20.48
CA LYS A 227 1.77 -27.41 -21.58
C LYS A 227 0.45 -28.06 -21.23
N THR A 228 0.17 -28.18 -19.94
CA THR A 228 -1.02 -28.81 -19.37
C THR A 228 -1.39 -28.11 -18.06
N LEU A 229 -2.65 -28.28 -17.65
CA LEU A 229 -3.15 -27.88 -16.33
C LEU A 229 -3.24 -29.07 -15.37
N GLU A 230 -2.61 -30.20 -15.68
CA GLU A 230 -2.48 -31.33 -14.77
C GLU A 230 -1.88 -30.87 -13.43
N GLY A 231 -2.53 -31.24 -12.31
CA GLY A 231 -2.20 -30.76 -10.97
C GLY A 231 -3.08 -29.61 -10.47
N ILE A 232 -3.92 -29.00 -11.32
CA ILE A 232 -4.82 -27.92 -10.90
C ILE A 232 -5.82 -28.37 -9.82
N GLU A 233 -6.18 -29.65 -9.81
CA GLU A 233 -7.06 -30.29 -8.82
C GLU A 233 -6.48 -30.27 -7.40
N GLN A 234 -5.15 -30.10 -7.25
CA GLN A 234 -4.47 -29.97 -5.97
C GLN A 234 -4.79 -28.63 -5.27
N MET A 235 -5.35 -27.66 -6.01
CA MET A 235 -5.74 -26.34 -5.51
C MET A 235 -7.26 -26.16 -5.59
N PRO A 236 -8.06 -26.87 -4.78
CA PRO A 236 -9.53 -26.89 -4.89
C PRO A 236 -10.20 -25.56 -4.55
N LYS A 237 -9.46 -24.58 -4.00
CA LYS A 237 -9.98 -23.28 -3.56
C LYS A 237 -9.68 -22.13 -4.53
N LEU A 238 -9.12 -22.41 -5.72
CA LEU A 238 -8.83 -21.39 -6.72
C LEU A 238 -10.09 -20.60 -7.11
N LYS A 239 -10.04 -19.28 -6.89
CA LYS A 239 -11.08 -18.32 -7.26
C LYS A 239 -10.68 -17.53 -8.49
N GLU A 240 -9.40 -17.14 -8.56
CA GLU A 240 -8.87 -16.33 -9.64
C GLU A 240 -7.53 -16.91 -10.10
N LYS A 241 -7.40 -17.07 -11.41
CA LYS A 241 -6.22 -17.67 -12.03
C LYS A 241 -5.90 -16.99 -13.34
N SER A 242 -4.60 -16.82 -13.61
CA SER A 242 -4.12 -16.29 -14.89
C SER A 242 -3.00 -17.19 -15.41
N PHE A 243 -3.20 -17.71 -16.62
CA PHE A 243 -2.26 -18.57 -17.35
C PHE A 243 -1.82 -17.91 -18.68
N SER A 244 -1.95 -16.58 -18.80
CA SER A 244 -1.68 -15.88 -20.05
C SER A 244 -0.22 -16.01 -20.45
N GLY A 245 0.08 -16.01 -21.76
CA GLY A 245 1.48 -16.10 -22.23
C GLY A 245 2.14 -17.48 -22.05
N ASN A 246 1.37 -18.55 -21.92
CA ASN A 246 1.86 -19.93 -22.01
C ASN A 246 1.56 -20.46 -23.43
N PRO A 247 2.51 -20.47 -24.38
CA PRO A 247 2.24 -20.69 -25.80
C PRO A 247 1.84 -22.14 -26.13
N ASP A 248 2.32 -23.10 -25.36
CA ASP A 248 2.06 -24.54 -25.57
C ASP A 248 0.83 -25.03 -24.80
N LEU A 249 0.24 -24.18 -23.95
CA LEU A 249 -0.96 -24.50 -23.20
C LEU A 249 -2.15 -24.40 -24.16
N LYS A 250 -2.66 -25.56 -24.58
CA LYS A 250 -3.85 -25.60 -25.42
C LYS A 250 -5.05 -25.16 -24.58
N ASP A 251 -5.74 -24.12 -25.05
CA ASP A 251 -7.01 -23.65 -24.47
C ASP A 251 -7.97 -24.85 -24.38
N ASN A 252 -8.44 -25.13 -23.16
CA ASN A 252 -9.62 -25.96 -22.93
C ASN A 252 -10.87 -25.08 -22.97
#